data_AF-A0A086A928-F1
#
_entry.id   AF-A0A086A928-F1
#
_cell.length_a   1.000
_cell.length_b   1.000
_cell.length_c   1.000
_cell.angle_alpha   90.00
_cell.angle_beta   90.00
_cell.angle_gamma   90.00
#
_symmetry.space_group_name_H-M   'P 1'
#
loop_
_entity.id
_entity.type
_entity.pdbx_description
1 polymer ?
#
loop_
_entity_poly.entity_id
_entity_poly.type
_entity_poly.pdbx_seq_one_letter_code
_entity_poly.pdbx_strand_id
1 'polypeptide(L)'
;MKQLILLVTISLLITSCNSQTDLETMKYNQDITEYIDDSFSEDNNIITGQKAYISEDVQKFKYGSTKFNNYTHTDDLIKDSNSLSFFVDSYDKNKYLGFQLDIWEIEKSNELLNYLMQKYGKPLKKYEYKGKGDYLDKKYLWESVSTDEIVFVNIHNENRINSSTKQKYISSQSEFIIIKRGLILKPSEENNPENIKKLLEENPNAFNILEILKKYFY
;
A
#
# COMPACT_ATOMS: atom_id res chain seq x y z
N MET A 1 1.25 -33.92 -43.19
CA MET A 1 1.44 -32.46 -43.02
C MET A 1 0.34 -31.76 -42.22
N LYS A 2 -0.94 -32.15 -42.30
CA LYS A 2 -2.03 -31.50 -41.53
C LYS A 2 -1.92 -31.64 -40.00
N GLN A 3 -1.33 -32.73 -39.49
CA GLN A 3 -1.20 -32.96 -38.04
C GLN A 3 -0.03 -32.19 -37.38
N LEU A 4 1.00 -31.81 -38.15
CA LEU A 4 2.12 -31.03 -37.64
C LEU A 4 1.78 -29.54 -37.47
N ILE A 5 0.87 -29.03 -38.30
CA ILE A 5 0.38 -27.65 -38.20
C ILE A 5 -0.47 -27.46 -36.93
N LEU A 6 -1.24 -28.49 -36.53
CA LEU A 6 -2.08 -28.44 -35.33
C LEU A 6 -1.25 -28.33 -34.04
N LEU A 7 -0.10 -29.01 -33.98
CA LEU A 7 0.81 -28.97 -32.82
C LEU A 7 1.49 -27.60 -32.67
N VAL A 8 1.88 -26.98 -33.79
CA VAL A 8 2.51 -25.63 -33.78
C VAL A 8 1.50 -24.55 -33.38
N THR A 9 0.21 -24.69 -33.75
CA THR A 9 -0.84 -23.76 -33.31
C THR A 9 -1.22 -23.89 -31.83
N ILE A 10 -1.07 -25.07 -31.22
CA ILE A 10 -1.33 -25.26 -29.77
C ILE A 10 -0.18 -24.66 -28.93
N SER A 11 1.08 -24.76 -29.39
CA SER A 11 2.21 -24.11 -28.71
C SER A 11 2.19 -22.57 -28.78
N LEU A 12 1.52 -22.00 -29.78
CA LEU A 12 1.32 -20.54 -29.89
C LEU A 12 0.15 -20.02 -29.04
N LEU A 13 -0.69 -20.90 -28.47
CA LEU A 13 -1.76 -20.53 -27.53
C LEU A 13 -1.28 -20.38 -26.09
N ILE A 14 -0.01 -20.67 -25.81
CA ILE A 14 0.68 -20.20 -24.60
C ILE A 14 1.22 -18.79 -24.87
N THR A 15 0.42 -17.92 -25.49
CA THR A 15 0.67 -16.48 -25.41
C THR A 15 0.71 -16.14 -23.94
N SER A 16 1.86 -15.68 -23.45
CA SER A 16 2.06 -15.29 -22.06
C SER A 16 0.87 -14.45 -21.59
N CYS A 17 0.04 -15.05 -20.75
CA CYS A 17 -0.92 -14.29 -19.99
C CYS A 17 -0.04 -13.42 -19.08
N ASN A 18 0.11 -12.13 -19.40
CA ASN A 18 0.63 -11.14 -18.45
C ASN A 18 -0.40 -10.98 -17.33
N SER A 19 -0.66 -12.06 -16.58
CA SER A 19 -1.57 -12.06 -15.46
C SER A 19 -0.88 -11.30 -14.34
N GLN A 20 -1.30 -10.05 -14.15
CA GLN A 20 -0.90 -9.28 -12.98
C GLN A 20 -1.33 -10.03 -11.71
N THR A 21 -0.45 -10.08 -10.72
CA THR A 21 -0.74 -10.62 -9.40
C THR A 21 -1.79 -9.75 -8.72
N ASP A 22 -2.88 -10.36 -8.27
CA ASP A 22 -3.94 -9.65 -7.56
C ASP A 22 -3.67 -9.63 -6.05
N LEU A 23 -3.29 -8.45 -5.56
CA LEU A 23 -3.00 -8.19 -4.16
C LEU A 23 -4.19 -8.51 -3.24
N GLU A 24 -5.42 -8.39 -3.75
CA GLU A 24 -6.65 -8.71 -3.00
C GLU A 24 -6.76 -10.22 -2.68
N THR A 25 -6.09 -11.06 -3.45
CA THR A 25 -6.19 -12.53 -3.32
C THR A 25 -5.08 -13.13 -2.46
N MET A 26 -4.08 -12.34 -2.09
CA MET A 26 -2.95 -12.79 -1.26
C MET A 26 -3.42 -13.13 0.16
N LYS A 27 -2.95 -14.26 0.69
CA LYS A 27 -3.38 -14.73 2.02
C LYS A 27 -2.35 -14.42 3.08
N TYR A 28 -2.80 -13.91 4.22
CA TYR A 28 -1.93 -13.62 5.35
C TYR A 28 -1.17 -14.85 5.85
N ASN A 29 0.05 -14.60 6.31
CA ASN A 29 1.03 -15.56 6.82
C ASN A 29 1.53 -16.59 5.79
N GLN A 30 1.19 -16.44 4.50
CA GLN A 30 1.84 -17.20 3.43
C GLN A 30 3.22 -16.63 3.13
N ASP A 31 4.11 -17.50 2.65
CA ASP A 31 5.40 -17.10 2.12
C ASP A 31 5.18 -16.29 0.83
N ILE A 32 5.85 -15.15 0.71
CA ILE A 32 5.77 -14.27 -0.47
C ILE A 32 7.05 -14.18 -1.28
N THR A 33 8.03 -15.05 -1.02
CA THR A 33 9.33 -15.02 -1.70
C THR A 33 9.18 -15.10 -3.22
N GLU A 34 8.14 -15.77 -3.74
CA GLU A 34 7.84 -15.83 -5.18
C GLU A 34 7.42 -14.48 -5.81
N TYR A 35 6.96 -13.51 -5.00
CA TYR A 35 6.56 -12.17 -5.45
C TYR A 35 7.68 -11.14 -5.28
N ILE A 36 8.76 -11.50 -4.58
CA ILE A 36 9.91 -10.65 -4.31
C ILE A 36 11.04 -11.04 -5.27
N ASP A 37 11.34 -10.14 -6.21
CA ASP A 37 12.45 -10.25 -7.15
C ASP A 37 13.47 -9.12 -6.92
N ASP A 38 14.48 -9.03 -7.80
CA ASP A 38 15.55 -8.03 -7.70
C ASP A 38 15.08 -6.56 -7.80
N SER A 39 13.82 -6.31 -8.14
CA SER A 39 13.24 -4.96 -8.10
C SER A 39 12.87 -4.50 -6.70
N PHE A 40 12.83 -5.42 -5.72
CA PHE A 40 12.50 -5.11 -4.35
C PHE A 40 13.74 -4.84 -3.50
N SER A 41 13.60 -3.91 -2.56
CA SER A 41 14.60 -3.62 -1.53
C SER A 41 13.99 -3.73 -0.13
N GLU A 42 14.80 -4.06 0.87
CA GLU A 42 14.36 -4.06 2.27
C GLU A 42 14.10 -2.63 2.76
N ASP A 43 13.00 -2.44 3.49
CA ASP A 43 12.58 -1.17 4.07
C ASP A 43 11.87 -1.39 5.42
N ASN A 44 11.79 -0.35 6.25
CA ASN A 44 10.94 -0.35 7.44
C ASN A 44 9.88 0.71 7.29
N ASN A 45 8.61 0.29 7.21
CA ASN A 45 7.52 1.20 7.01
C ASN A 45 7.30 2.09 8.24
N ILE A 46 7.37 3.40 8.06
CA ILE A 46 7.35 4.37 9.17
C ILE A 46 5.99 4.41 9.88
N ILE A 47 4.89 4.16 9.15
CA ILE A 47 3.54 4.29 9.70
C ILE A 47 3.17 3.08 10.54
N THR A 48 3.46 1.88 10.04
CA THR A 48 3.12 0.62 10.68
C THR A 48 4.26 0.06 11.53
N GLY A 49 5.49 0.53 11.34
CA GLY A 49 6.70 0.00 11.97
C GLY A 49 7.08 -1.41 11.50
N GLN A 50 6.42 -1.93 10.46
CA GLN A 50 6.66 -3.29 9.97
C GLN A 50 7.85 -3.33 9.01
N LYS A 51 8.56 -4.47 9.03
CA LYS A 51 9.53 -4.82 8.00
C LYS A 51 8.82 -4.96 6.66
N ALA A 52 9.43 -4.44 5.61
CA ALA A 52 8.84 -4.38 4.30
C ALA A 52 9.85 -4.70 3.19
N TYR A 53 9.32 -5.19 2.07
CA TYR A 53 10.02 -5.17 0.77
C TYR A 53 9.34 -4.12 -0.11
N ILE A 54 10.07 -3.11 -0.58
CA ILE A 54 9.53 -2.03 -1.41
C ILE A 54 10.07 -2.09 -2.85
N SER A 55 9.19 -1.85 -3.84
CA SER A 55 9.52 -1.73 -5.26
C SER A 55 8.73 -0.61 -5.92
N GLU A 56 9.33 0.07 -6.90
CA GLU A 56 8.66 1.02 -7.80
C GLU A 56 8.04 0.30 -9.04
N ASP A 57 8.33 -1.00 -9.22
CA ASP A 57 7.76 -1.82 -10.29
C ASP A 57 6.38 -2.39 -9.92
N VAL A 58 5.38 -1.51 -9.92
CA VAL A 58 4.01 -1.81 -9.52
C VAL A 58 3.15 -2.41 -10.63
N GLN A 59 3.58 -2.29 -11.90
CA GLN A 59 2.79 -2.71 -13.08
C GLN A 59 2.50 -4.22 -13.13
N LYS A 60 3.24 -5.05 -12.40
CA LYS A 60 2.98 -6.50 -12.30
C LYS A 60 1.85 -6.83 -11.32
N PHE A 61 1.30 -5.84 -10.64
CA PHE A 61 0.26 -6.01 -9.62
C PHE A 61 -1.05 -5.29 -9.98
N LYS A 62 -2.13 -5.76 -9.35
CA LYS A 62 -3.44 -5.13 -9.35
C LYS A 62 -4.11 -5.34 -7.99
N TYR A 63 -5.17 -4.60 -7.70
CA TYR A 63 -6.06 -4.88 -6.57
C TYR A 63 -7.50 -4.94 -7.07
N GLY A 64 -8.07 -6.14 -7.09
CA GLY A 64 -9.38 -6.38 -7.70
C GLY A 64 -9.37 -6.02 -9.19
N SER A 65 -10.20 -5.06 -9.58
CA SER A 65 -10.23 -4.53 -10.94
C SER A 65 -9.20 -3.43 -11.23
N THR A 66 -8.61 -2.83 -10.20
CA THR A 66 -7.73 -1.67 -10.34
C THR A 66 -6.32 -2.12 -10.72
N LYS A 67 -5.88 -1.77 -11.93
CA LYS A 67 -4.52 -2.02 -12.41
C LYS A 67 -3.62 -0.82 -12.11
N PHE A 68 -2.39 -1.10 -11.71
CA PHE A 68 -1.38 -0.08 -11.45
C PHE A 68 -0.43 0.02 -12.64
N ASN A 69 0.08 1.23 -12.86
CA ASN A 69 1.13 1.50 -13.83
C ASN A 69 2.34 2.04 -13.08
N ASN A 70 3.53 1.82 -13.63
CA ASN A 70 4.71 2.51 -13.15
C ASN A 70 4.54 4.00 -13.48
N TYR A 71 4.70 4.84 -12.47
CA TYR A 71 4.61 6.29 -12.59
C TYR A 71 5.87 6.89 -11.97
N THR A 72 6.45 7.87 -12.65
CA THR A 72 7.51 8.69 -12.09
C THR A 72 7.34 10.11 -12.61
N HIS A 73 7.24 11.05 -11.69
CA HIS A 73 7.40 12.46 -11.94
C HIS A 73 8.69 12.92 -11.27
N THR A 74 9.52 13.65 -12.01
CA THR A 74 10.78 14.18 -11.48
C THR A 74 10.76 15.69 -11.63
N ASP A 75 10.94 16.36 -10.49
CA ASP A 75 11.32 17.77 -10.37
C ASP A 75 12.73 17.82 -9.77
N ASP A 76 13.50 18.90 -9.98
CA ASP A 76 14.96 18.96 -9.71
C ASP A 76 15.36 18.53 -8.27
N LEU A 77 14.42 18.54 -7.31
CA LEU A 77 14.62 18.13 -5.92
C LEU A 77 13.71 16.99 -5.45
N ILE A 78 12.74 16.54 -6.26
CA ILE A 78 11.68 15.62 -5.84
C ILE A 78 11.44 14.56 -6.92
N LYS A 79 11.46 13.30 -6.52
CA LYS A 79 11.01 12.17 -7.34
C LYS A 79 9.74 11.61 -6.71
N ASP A 80 8.61 11.80 -7.40
CA ASP A 80 7.31 11.25 -7.03
C ASP A 80 7.09 9.98 -7.86
N SER A 81 7.00 8.81 -7.22
CA SER A 81 6.81 7.53 -7.92
C SER A 81 5.82 6.63 -7.22
N ASN A 82 5.03 5.90 -8.03
CA ASN A 82 4.20 4.84 -7.47
C ASN A 82 5.12 3.78 -6.85
N SER A 83 4.72 3.23 -5.71
CA SER A 83 5.47 2.15 -5.07
C SER A 83 4.54 1.14 -4.41
N LEU A 84 5.04 -0.09 -4.25
CA LEU A 84 4.41 -1.16 -3.51
C LEU A 84 5.38 -1.66 -2.45
N SER A 85 4.93 -1.64 -1.21
CA SER A 85 5.61 -2.23 -0.07
C SER A 85 4.86 -3.46 0.41
N PHE A 86 5.51 -4.63 0.48
CA PHE A 86 4.96 -5.82 1.12
C PHE A 86 5.43 -5.92 2.57
N PHE A 87 4.50 -5.94 3.51
CA PHE A 87 4.80 -6.12 4.93
C PHE A 87 5.02 -7.60 5.26
N VAL A 88 6.06 -7.88 6.05
CA VAL A 88 6.44 -9.25 6.47
C VAL A 88 6.72 -9.34 7.97
N ASP A 89 6.49 -10.52 8.57
CA ASP A 89 6.83 -10.79 9.98
C ASP A 89 8.34 -10.66 10.24
N SER A 90 9.15 -11.19 9.32
CA SER A 90 10.61 -11.05 9.31
C SER A 90 11.17 -11.39 7.93
N TYR A 91 12.32 -10.83 7.58
CA TYR A 91 13.04 -11.16 6.34
C TYR A 91 13.47 -12.64 6.24
N ASP A 92 13.66 -13.31 7.37
CA ASP A 92 13.97 -14.76 7.35
C ASP A 92 12.75 -15.65 7.06
N LYS A 93 11.53 -15.16 7.36
CA LYS A 93 10.31 -15.97 7.26
C LYS A 93 9.45 -15.61 6.07
N ASN A 94 9.58 -14.37 5.56
CA ASN A 94 8.81 -13.81 4.44
C ASN A 94 7.30 -14.06 4.54
N LYS A 95 6.77 -14.06 5.76
CA LYS A 95 5.34 -14.27 5.98
C LYS A 95 4.58 -12.97 5.74
N TYR A 96 3.70 -12.98 4.75
CA TYR A 96 2.86 -11.86 4.37
C TYR A 96 2.00 -11.33 5.52
N LEU A 97 2.10 -10.04 5.79
CA LEU A 97 1.24 -9.34 6.73
C LEU A 97 0.29 -8.36 6.06
N GLY A 98 0.53 -8.00 4.80
CA GLY A 98 -0.23 -6.99 4.07
C GLY A 98 0.67 -6.18 3.15
N PHE A 99 0.17 -5.05 2.69
CA PHE A 99 0.90 -4.15 1.82
C PHE A 99 0.56 -2.68 2.04
N GLN A 100 1.45 -1.83 1.55
CA GLN A 100 1.19 -0.42 1.29
C GLN A 100 1.39 -0.15 -0.19
N LEU A 101 0.46 0.60 -0.77
CA LEU A 101 0.57 1.10 -2.13
C LEU A 101 0.55 2.62 -2.10
N ASP A 102 1.59 3.23 -2.66
CA ASP A 102 1.67 4.66 -2.88
C ASP A 102 1.35 4.95 -4.35
N ILE A 103 0.32 5.77 -4.58
CA ILE A 103 -0.15 6.18 -5.90
C ILE A 103 -0.10 7.71 -6.01
N TRP A 104 0.53 8.20 -7.07
CA TRP A 104 0.63 9.62 -7.38
C TRP A 104 -0.35 10.11 -8.46
N GLU A 105 -1.03 9.18 -9.11
CA GLU A 105 -2.02 9.44 -10.14
C GLU A 105 -3.42 9.64 -9.54
N ILE A 106 -3.94 10.87 -9.56
CA ILE A 106 -5.27 11.24 -9.00
C ILE A 106 -6.38 10.30 -9.46
N GLU A 107 -6.42 9.96 -10.75
CA GLU A 107 -7.45 9.09 -11.31
C GLU A 107 -7.40 7.69 -10.71
N LYS A 108 -6.20 7.12 -10.56
CA LYS A 108 -5.99 5.79 -10.00
C LYS A 108 -6.26 5.75 -8.49
N SER A 109 -5.88 6.79 -7.77
CA SER A 109 -6.21 6.94 -6.36
C SER A 109 -7.72 6.98 -6.13
N ASN A 110 -8.46 7.73 -6.96
CA ASN A 110 -9.91 7.79 -6.87
C ASN A 110 -10.58 6.46 -7.28
N GLU A 111 -10.06 5.79 -8.31
CA GLU A 111 -10.53 4.46 -8.73
C GLU A 111 -10.43 3.45 -7.57
N LEU A 112 -9.25 3.36 -6.93
CA LEU A 112 -9.03 2.46 -5.80
C LEU A 112 -9.85 2.86 -4.57
N LEU A 113 -9.91 4.13 -4.20
CA LEU A 113 -10.74 4.59 -3.08
C LEU A 113 -12.21 4.22 -3.28
N ASN A 114 -12.76 4.44 -4.48
CA ASN A 114 -14.14 4.09 -4.79
C ASN A 114 -14.39 2.59 -4.67
N TYR A 115 -13.46 1.76 -5.15
CA TYR A 115 -13.53 0.31 -4.98
C TYR A 115 -13.56 -0.10 -3.50
N LEU A 116 -12.66 0.46 -2.68
CA LEU A 116 -12.61 0.19 -1.24
C LEU A 116 -13.87 0.64 -0.51
N MET A 117 -14.42 1.82 -0.86
CA MET A 117 -15.68 2.31 -0.29
C MET A 117 -16.86 1.39 -0.63
N GLN A 118 -16.90 0.83 -1.84
CA GLN A 118 -17.93 -0.14 -2.23
C GLN A 118 -17.76 -1.48 -1.51
N LYS A 119 -16.51 -1.97 -1.38
CA LYS A 119 -16.19 -3.25 -0.74
C LYS A 119 -16.44 -3.24 0.77
N TYR A 120 -15.97 -2.21 1.47
CA TYR A 120 -16.00 -2.15 2.94
C TYR A 120 -17.14 -1.31 3.52
N GLY A 121 -17.84 -0.53 2.69
CA GLY A 121 -18.92 0.33 3.13
C GLY A 121 -18.45 1.48 4.01
N LYS A 122 -19.15 1.74 5.12
CA LYS A 122 -18.88 2.90 5.99
C LYS A 122 -17.58 2.71 6.80
N PRO A 123 -16.63 3.67 6.76
CA PRO A 123 -15.40 3.59 7.53
C PRO A 123 -15.63 3.74 9.03
N LEU A 124 -14.74 3.13 9.82
CA LEU A 124 -14.63 3.29 11.26
C LEU A 124 -14.22 4.72 11.65
N LYS A 125 -13.25 5.30 10.92
CA LYS A 125 -12.85 6.71 11.05
C LYS A 125 -12.77 7.36 9.68
N LYS A 126 -13.15 8.63 9.63
CA LYS A 126 -13.13 9.43 8.41
C LYS A 126 -12.71 10.85 8.76
N TYR A 127 -11.82 11.42 7.95
CA TYR A 127 -11.46 12.82 7.95
C TYR A 127 -11.47 13.32 6.51
N GLU A 128 -12.06 14.48 6.28
CA GLU A 128 -12.01 15.15 4.98
C GLU A 128 -11.87 16.65 5.22
N TYR A 129 -10.87 17.25 4.60
CA TYR A 129 -10.68 18.68 4.56
C TYR A 129 -10.43 19.12 3.12
N LYS A 130 -11.21 20.13 2.69
CA LYS A 130 -11.01 20.79 1.40
C LYS A 130 -10.60 22.23 1.67
N GLY A 131 -9.37 22.55 1.30
CA GLY A 131 -8.77 23.86 1.51
C GLY A 131 -9.09 24.83 0.37
N LYS A 132 -8.33 25.93 0.31
CA LYS A 132 -8.37 26.84 -0.85
C LYS A 132 -7.70 26.20 -2.06
N GLY A 133 -8.22 26.49 -3.25
CA GLY A 133 -7.76 25.90 -4.51
C GLY A 133 -8.05 24.40 -4.54
N ASP A 134 -7.07 23.63 -5.02
CA ASP A 134 -7.15 22.17 -5.14
C ASP A 134 -6.55 21.42 -3.95
N TYR A 135 -6.32 22.11 -2.82
CA TYR A 135 -5.88 21.47 -1.58
C TYR A 135 -6.97 20.50 -1.07
N LEU A 136 -6.59 19.25 -0.86
CA LEU A 136 -7.47 18.21 -0.35
C LEU A 136 -6.67 17.30 0.58
N ASP A 137 -7.21 17.02 1.76
CA ASP A 137 -6.72 15.97 2.65
C ASP A 137 -7.90 15.06 3.01
N LYS A 138 -7.76 13.76 2.78
CA LYS A 138 -8.77 12.74 3.08
C LYS A 138 -8.11 11.56 3.76
N LYS A 139 -8.71 11.11 4.86
CA LYS A 139 -8.30 9.90 5.56
C LYS A 139 -9.51 9.01 5.80
N TYR A 140 -9.32 7.71 5.62
CA TYR A 140 -10.33 6.71 5.89
C TYR A 140 -9.69 5.50 6.58
N LEU A 141 -10.40 4.92 7.54
CA LEU A 141 -9.98 3.72 8.24
C LEU A 141 -11.14 2.74 8.31
N TRP A 142 -10.93 1.51 7.86
CA TRP A 142 -11.84 0.39 8.04
C TRP A 142 -11.17 -0.71 8.85
N GLU A 143 -11.98 -1.49 9.55
CA GLU A 143 -11.58 -2.75 10.17
C GLU A 143 -12.63 -3.80 9.78
N SER A 144 -12.19 -4.90 9.18
CA SER A 144 -13.07 -5.94 8.64
C SER A 144 -12.82 -7.29 9.33
N VAL A 145 -13.78 -7.72 10.14
CA VAL A 145 -13.73 -9.05 10.82
C VAL A 145 -13.69 -10.19 9.83
N SER A 146 -14.52 -10.13 8.79
CA SER A 146 -14.70 -11.19 7.80
C SER A 146 -13.47 -11.44 6.93
N THR A 147 -12.71 -10.40 6.61
CA THR A 147 -11.50 -10.51 5.77
C THR A 147 -10.20 -10.50 6.58
N ASP A 148 -10.28 -10.28 7.90
CA ASP A 148 -9.13 -10.16 8.81
C ASP A 148 -8.19 -8.98 8.49
N GLU A 149 -8.76 -7.85 8.04
CA GLU A 149 -8.00 -6.71 7.51
C GLU A 149 -8.26 -5.41 8.29
N ILE A 150 -7.24 -4.56 8.33
CA ILE A 150 -7.32 -3.13 8.60
C ILE A 150 -6.96 -2.43 7.30
N VAL A 151 -7.81 -1.49 6.88
CA VAL A 151 -7.60 -0.70 5.66
C VAL A 151 -7.48 0.76 6.05
N PHE A 152 -6.32 1.36 5.82
CA PHE A 152 -6.08 2.77 6.02
C PHE A 152 -5.78 3.43 4.68
N VAL A 153 -6.43 4.56 4.44
CA VAL A 153 -6.24 5.36 3.24
C VAL A 153 -5.94 6.78 3.66
N ASN A 154 -4.90 7.37 3.09
CA ASN A 154 -4.52 8.76 3.25
C ASN A 154 -4.30 9.37 1.86
N ILE A 155 -5.03 10.43 1.53
CA ILE A 155 -4.93 11.10 0.23
C ILE A 155 -4.69 12.58 0.48
N HIS A 156 -3.56 13.08 0.01
CA HIS A 156 -3.17 14.48 0.06
C HIS A 156 -2.99 15.03 -1.35
N ASN A 157 -3.74 16.07 -1.68
CA ASN A 157 -3.53 16.83 -2.90
C ASN A 157 -3.10 18.24 -2.56
N GLU A 158 -2.14 18.74 -3.32
CA GLU A 158 -1.64 20.10 -3.17
C GLU A 158 -1.24 20.70 -4.52
N ASN A 159 -1.29 22.03 -4.58
CA ASN A 159 -0.75 22.77 -5.71
C ASN A 159 0.76 22.86 -5.58
N ARG A 160 1.48 22.33 -6.56
CA ARG A 160 2.94 22.46 -6.68
C ARG A 160 3.31 23.34 -7.86
N ILE A 161 4.53 23.85 -7.83
CA ILE A 161 5.16 24.58 -8.94
C ILE A 161 6.38 23.78 -9.33
N ASN A 162 6.41 23.30 -10.58
CA ASN A 162 7.57 22.60 -11.10
C ASN A 162 8.76 23.58 -11.13
N SER A 163 9.85 23.20 -10.47
CA SER A 163 10.95 24.12 -10.20
C SER A 163 11.66 24.59 -11.47
N SER A 164 11.75 23.75 -12.51
CA SER A 164 12.41 24.05 -13.78
C SER A 164 11.52 24.85 -14.73
N THR A 165 10.25 24.46 -14.91
CA THR A 165 9.32 25.07 -15.89
C THR A 165 8.50 26.21 -15.33
N LYS A 166 8.46 26.38 -13.99
CA LYS A 166 7.58 27.29 -13.26
C LYS A 166 6.09 27.05 -13.50
N GLN A 167 5.71 25.93 -14.11
CA GLN A 167 4.31 25.57 -14.33
C GLN A 167 3.68 25.06 -13.03
N LYS A 168 2.44 25.51 -12.78
CA LYS A 168 1.63 24.99 -11.69
C LYS A 168 1.04 23.65 -12.08
N TYR A 169 1.03 22.72 -11.16
CA TYR A 169 0.36 21.43 -11.32
C TYR A 169 -0.22 20.98 -9.98
N ILE A 170 -1.15 20.02 -10.04
CA ILE A 170 -1.70 19.39 -8.83
C ILE A 170 -0.89 18.13 -8.61
N SER A 171 -0.24 18.04 -7.46
CA SER A 171 0.34 16.82 -6.96
C SER A 171 -0.69 16.10 -6.11
N SER A 172 -0.76 14.78 -6.23
CA SER A 172 -1.56 13.93 -5.37
C SER A 172 -0.68 12.83 -4.85
N GLN A 173 -0.64 12.65 -3.54
CA GLN A 173 0.01 11.53 -2.89
C GLN A 173 -1.07 10.74 -2.19
N SER A 174 -1.26 9.49 -2.59
CA SER A 174 -2.27 8.61 -2.01
C SER A 174 -1.62 7.35 -1.49
N GLU A 175 -1.81 7.09 -0.22
CA GLU A 175 -1.28 5.93 0.48
C GLU A 175 -2.44 5.00 0.86
N PHE A 176 -2.31 3.74 0.45
CA PHE A 176 -3.27 2.68 0.73
C PHE A 176 -2.57 1.57 1.49
N ILE A 177 -2.83 1.48 2.80
CA ILE A 177 -2.33 0.43 3.68
C ILE A 177 -3.44 -0.60 3.88
N ILE A 178 -3.21 -1.84 3.48
CA ILE A 178 -4.11 -2.98 3.72
C ILE A 178 -3.30 -4.06 4.44
N ILE A 179 -3.61 -4.26 5.71
CA ILE A 179 -2.79 -5.07 6.61
C ILE A 179 -3.63 -5.98 7.50
N LYS A 180 -3.09 -7.12 7.88
CA LYS A 180 -3.74 -8.08 8.78
C LYS A 180 -4.17 -7.41 10.09
N ARG A 181 -5.36 -7.75 10.58
CA ARG A 181 -5.83 -7.32 11.91
C ARG A 181 -5.00 -7.95 13.02
N GLY A 182 -4.95 -7.26 14.16
CA GLY A 182 -4.44 -7.81 15.41
C GLY A 182 -2.91 -7.84 15.48
N LEU A 183 -2.25 -7.16 14.53
CA LEU A 183 -0.82 -6.95 14.59
C LEU A 183 -0.47 -5.99 15.74
N ILE A 184 0.59 -6.37 16.44
CA ILE A 184 1.17 -5.62 17.54
C ILE A 184 2.58 -5.27 17.11
N LEU A 185 2.91 -3.99 17.12
CA LEU A 185 4.26 -3.51 16.87
C LEU A 185 5.16 -3.95 18.02
N LYS A 186 6.34 -4.49 17.69
CA LYS A 186 7.35 -4.77 18.70
C LYS A 186 8.14 -3.47 18.95
N PRO A 187 8.26 -3.02 20.22
CA PRO A 187 9.13 -1.90 20.52
C PRO A 187 10.57 -2.21 20.11
N SER A 188 11.33 -1.18 19.74
CA SER A 188 12.76 -1.32 19.45
C SER A 188 13.50 -1.78 20.70
N GLU A 189 14.55 -2.58 20.52
CA GLU A 189 15.43 -3.00 21.61
C GLU A 189 16.13 -1.81 22.29
N GLU A 190 16.21 -0.66 21.60
CA GLU A 190 16.75 0.59 22.13
C GLU A 190 15.79 1.32 23.08
N ASN A 191 14.51 0.95 23.10
CA ASN A 191 13.55 1.59 23.98
C ASN A 191 13.77 1.17 25.45
N ASN A 192 13.71 2.14 26.37
CA ASN A 192 13.80 1.86 27.80
C ASN A 192 12.60 1.00 28.28
N PRO A 193 12.84 -0.19 28.88
CA PRO A 193 11.77 -1.10 29.30
C PRO A 193 10.76 -0.51 30.29
N GLU A 194 11.21 0.34 31.23
CA GLU A 194 10.33 0.98 32.21
C GLU A 194 9.40 2.00 31.56
N ASN A 195 9.88 2.72 30.54
CA ASN A 195 9.02 3.64 29.76
C ASN A 195 7.97 2.86 28.97
N ILE A 196 8.34 1.73 28.38
CA ILE A 196 7.41 0.85 27.66
C ILE A 196 6.35 0.29 28.61
N LYS A 197 6.77 -0.17 29.79
CA LYS A 197 5.86 -0.66 30.83
C LYS A 197 4.85 0.42 31.25
N LYS A 198 5.33 1.63 31.58
CA LYS A 198 4.46 2.75 31.95
C LYS A 198 3.47 3.09 30.83
N LEU A 199 3.93 3.13 29.58
CA LEU A 199 3.06 3.36 28.42
C LEU A 199 1.96 2.30 28.30
N LEU A 200 2.28 1.03 28.54
CA LEU A 200 1.32 -0.08 28.48
C LEU A 200 0.36 -0.09 29.66
N GLU A 201 0.77 0.39 30.84
CA GLU A 201 -0.11 0.59 31.98
C GLU A 201 -1.15 1.70 31.71
N GLU A 202 -0.73 2.80 31.05
CA GLU A 202 -1.60 3.91 30.66
C GLU A 202 -2.48 3.56 29.44
N ASN A 203 -1.95 2.80 28.49
CA ASN A 203 -2.63 2.35 27.28
C ASN A 203 -2.18 0.93 26.88
N PRO A 204 -2.93 -0.11 27.30
CA PRO A 204 -2.60 -1.50 26.99
C PRO A 204 -2.53 -1.83 25.49
N ASN A 205 -3.13 -0.99 24.64
CA ASN A 205 -3.16 -1.17 23.19
C ASN A 205 -2.20 -0.21 22.46
N ALA A 206 -1.24 0.41 23.15
CA ALA A 206 -0.36 1.43 22.58
C ALA A 206 0.41 0.97 21.32
N PHE A 207 0.69 -0.33 21.22
CA PHE A 207 1.39 -0.94 20.07
C PHE A 207 0.45 -1.64 19.08
N ASN A 208 -0.86 -1.63 19.31
CA ASN A 208 -1.81 -2.20 18.36
C ASN A 208 -1.86 -1.32 17.10
N ILE A 209 -1.64 -1.91 15.93
CA ILE A 209 -1.60 -1.18 14.65
C ILE A 209 -2.89 -0.39 14.40
N LEU A 210 -4.05 -0.93 14.76
CA LEU A 210 -5.33 -0.21 14.63
C LEU A 210 -5.35 1.07 15.47
N GLU A 211 -4.86 1.01 16.71
CA GLU A 211 -4.80 2.17 17.61
C GLU A 211 -3.76 3.19 17.16
N ILE A 212 -2.64 2.73 16.58
CA ILE A 212 -1.65 3.62 15.95
C ILE A 212 -2.29 4.37 14.78
N LEU A 213 -2.97 3.68 13.87
CA LEU A 213 -3.61 4.29 12.70
C LEU A 213 -4.73 5.26 13.08
N LYS A 214 -5.48 4.99 14.17
CA LYS A 214 -6.48 5.94 14.69
C LYS A 214 -5.90 7.30 15.07
N LYS A 215 -4.61 7.38 15.46
CA LYS A 215 -3.96 8.64 15.86
C LYS A 215 -3.78 9.62 14.68
N TYR A 216 -3.76 9.13 13.44
CA TYR A 216 -3.61 9.99 12.25
C TYR A 216 -4.86 10.83 11.93
N PHE A 217 -5.94 10.68 12.70
CA PHE A 217 -7.21 11.39 12.54
C PHE A 217 -7.40 12.55 13.53
N TYR A 218 -6.44 12.82 14.40
CA TYR A 218 -6.46 13.87 15.42
C TYR A 218 -5.32 14.86 15.18
#